data_AF-A0A2T0W041-F1
#
_entry.id   AF-A0A2T0W041-F1
#
_cell.length_a   1.000
_cell.length_b   1.000
_cell.length_c   1.000
_cell.angle_alpha   90.00
_cell.angle_beta   90.00
_cell.angle_gamma   90.00
#
_symmetry.space_group_name_H-M   'P 1'
#
loop_
_entity.id
_entity.type
_entity.pdbx_description
1 polymer ?
#
loop_
_entity_poly.entity_id
_entity_poly.type
_entity_poly.pdbx_seq_one_letter_code
_entity_poly.pdbx_strand_id
1 'polypeptide(L)'
;MPLTLRLVFHGIRSAWVGLMIMVIGWIGLVPATAVERSALSAPLGVERPEGLTSMRIARAMVHFAPDRAARMLSDSTNGEISPELAGMMLRQIAKGNPAEVAPPLETQGRSIDGPKFVTVD
;
A
#
# COMPACT_ATOMS: atom_id res chain seq x y z
N MET A 1 16.05 -40.88 -3.84
CA MET A 1 16.60 -39.51 -4.00
C MET A 1 17.90 -39.40 -3.21
N PRO A 2 18.99 -38.92 -3.83
CA PRO A 2 20.29 -38.77 -3.16
C PRO A 2 20.22 -37.79 -1.99
N LEU A 3 21.07 -37.99 -0.97
CA LEU A 3 21.11 -37.19 0.26
C LEU A 3 21.24 -35.68 -0.03
N THR A 4 22.07 -35.32 -1.01
CA THR A 4 22.29 -33.95 -1.45
C THR A 4 21.00 -33.26 -1.92
N LEU A 5 20.16 -33.96 -2.69
CA LEU A 5 18.90 -33.43 -3.16
C LEU A 5 17.90 -33.20 -2.02
N ARG A 6 17.86 -34.11 -1.04
CA ARG A 6 17.02 -33.94 0.16
C ARG A 6 17.47 -32.74 0.99
N LEU A 7 18.77 -32.59 1.20
CA LEU A 7 19.36 -31.49 1.95
C LEU A 7 19.07 -30.15 1.26
N VAL A 8 19.30 -30.04 -0.06
CA VAL A 8 18.99 -28.83 -0.83
C VAL A 8 17.50 -28.49 -0.75
N PHE A 9 16.62 -29.48 -0.94
CA PHE A 9 15.18 -29.26 -0.86
C PHE A 9 14.75 -28.75 0.53
N HIS A 10 15.26 -29.34 1.62
CA HIS A 10 14.92 -28.90 2.98
C HIS A 10 15.56 -27.55 3.33
N GLY A 11 16.76 -27.27 2.82
CA GLY A 11 17.42 -25.98 2.96
C GLY A 11 16.63 -24.86 2.30
N ILE A 12 16.22 -25.04 1.04
CA ILE A 12 15.39 -24.06 0.32
C ILE A 12 14.04 -23.87 1.00
N ARG A 13 13.38 -24.97 1.39
CA ARG A 13 12.09 -24.91 2.08
C ARG A 13 12.18 -24.18 3.41
N SER A 14 13.20 -24.46 4.22
CA SER A 14 13.37 -23.80 5.52
C SER A 14 13.71 -22.32 5.36
N ALA A 15 14.54 -21.96 4.37
CA ALA A 15 14.80 -20.56 4.02
C ALA A 15 13.51 -19.82 3.61
N TRP A 16 12.67 -20.45 2.77
CA TRP A 16 11.40 -19.87 2.35
C TRP A 16 10.44 -19.65 3.53
N VAL A 17 10.28 -20.66 4.39
CA VAL A 17 9.44 -20.56 5.59
C VAL A 17 9.95 -19.47 6.53
N GLY A 18 11.27 -19.43 6.78
CA GLY A 18 11.90 -18.39 7.60
C GLY A 18 11.67 -16.99 7.05
N LEU A 19 11.81 -16.81 5.72
CA LEU A 19 11.52 -15.55 5.05
C LEU A 19 10.06 -15.13 5.22
N MET A 20 9.10 -16.05 5.03
CA MET A 20 7.67 -15.74 5.22
C MET A 20 7.37 -15.34 6.67
N ILE A 21 7.90 -16.06 7.65
CA ILE A 21 7.75 -15.72 9.07
C ILE A 21 8.33 -14.33 9.36
N MET A 22 9.53 -14.04 8.85
CA MET A 22 10.18 -12.75 9.03
C MET A 22 9.34 -11.60 8.45
N VAL A 23 8.84 -11.74 7.22
CA VAL A 23 8.04 -10.69 6.56
C VAL A 23 6.70 -10.49 7.28
N ILE A 24 5.99 -11.57 7.62
CA ILE A 24 4.72 -11.50 8.33
C ILE A 24 4.91 -10.91 9.74
N GLY A 25 5.95 -11.34 10.44
CA GLY A 25 6.31 -10.78 11.75
C GLY A 25 6.67 -9.29 11.67
N TRP A 26 7.40 -8.87 10.64
CA TRP A 26 7.69 -7.46 10.40
C TRP A 26 6.43 -6.63 10.14
N ILE A 27 5.50 -7.12 9.32
CA ILE A 27 4.22 -6.42 9.06
C ILE A 27 3.35 -6.39 10.33
N GLY A 28 3.32 -7.51 11.05
CA GLY A 28 2.32 -7.84 12.06
C GLY A 28 2.71 -7.57 13.51
N LEU A 29 3.99 -7.49 13.85
CA LEU A 29 4.45 -7.48 15.25
C LEU A 29 5.46 -6.38 15.56
N VAL A 30 6.19 -5.89 14.54
CA VAL A 30 7.19 -4.83 14.75
C VAL A 30 6.48 -3.47 14.85
N PRO A 31 6.73 -2.66 15.90
CA PRO A 31 6.18 -1.31 16.02
C PRO A 31 6.58 -0.38 14.86
N ALA A 32 5.87 0.72 14.68
CA ALA A 32 6.20 1.72 13.67
C ALA A 32 7.48 2.48 14.02
N THR A 33 8.39 2.55 13.05
CA THR A 33 9.57 3.42 13.13
C THR A 33 9.18 4.90 13.08
N ALA A 34 10.10 5.80 13.45
CA ALA A 34 9.84 7.25 13.39
C ALA A 34 9.47 7.72 11.97
N VAL A 35 10.12 7.16 10.94
CA VAL A 35 9.84 7.48 9.53
C VAL A 35 8.43 7.03 9.13
N GLU A 36 8.03 5.82 9.53
CA GLU A 36 6.70 5.29 9.23
C GLU A 36 5.59 6.08 9.94
N ARG A 37 5.83 6.50 11.19
CA ARG A 37 4.89 7.37 11.92
C ARG A 37 4.77 8.73 11.25
N SER A 38 5.89 9.34 10.85
CA SER A 38 5.88 10.61 10.13
C SER A 38 5.16 10.49 8.79
N ALA A 39 5.35 9.40 8.06
CA ALA A 39 4.69 9.15 6.79
C ALA A 39 3.17 9.04 6.93
N LEU A 40 2.71 8.43 8.03
CA LEU A 40 1.29 8.24 8.34
C LEU A 40 0.67 9.40 9.13
N SER A 41 1.41 10.50 9.32
CA SER A 41 0.98 11.65 10.15
C SER A 41 0.49 11.24 11.55
N ALA A 42 1.11 10.22 12.13
CA ALA A 42 0.69 9.64 13.39
C ALA A 42 1.20 10.43 14.61
N PRO A 43 0.41 10.52 15.70
CA PRO A 43 0.86 11.12 16.95
C PRO A 43 2.09 10.42 17.55
N LEU A 44 2.86 11.18 18.32
CA LEU A 44 3.97 10.63 19.10
C LEU A 44 3.44 9.65 20.16
N GLY A 45 4.17 8.55 20.38
CA GLY A 45 3.79 7.51 21.35
C GLY A 45 2.86 6.43 20.81
N VAL A 46 2.30 6.58 19.60
CA VAL A 46 1.50 5.52 18.97
C VAL A 46 2.44 4.48 18.36
N GLU A 47 2.53 3.31 18.98
CA GLU A 47 3.37 2.20 18.49
C GLU A 47 2.87 1.62 17.18
N ARG A 48 1.55 1.65 16.96
CA ARG A 48 0.91 1.04 15.78
C ARG A 48 -0.15 1.97 15.18
N PRO A 49 0.27 2.94 14.36
CA PRO A 49 -0.65 3.85 13.71
C PRO A 49 -1.52 3.15 12.68
N GLU A 50 -2.69 3.74 12.44
CA GLU A 50 -3.59 3.32 11.38
C GLU A 50 -2.88 3.39 10.02
N GLY A 51 -3.17 2.43 9.14
CA GLY A 51 -2.51 2.35 7.84
C GLY A 51 -1.08 1.78 7.83
N LEU A 52 -0.47 1.47 8.99
CA LEU A 52 0.87 0.85 9.03
C LEU A 52 0.92 -0.47 8.27
N THR A 53 -0.05 -1.34 8.52
CA THR A 53 -0.13 -2.66 7.90
C THR A 53 -0.28 -2.53 6.38
N SER A 54 -1.19 -1.68 5.89
CA SER A 54 -1.41 -1.47 4.46
C SER A 54 -0.18 -0.83 3.80
N MET A 55 0.45 0.16 4.43
CA MET A 55 1.69 0.76 3.94
C MET A 55 2.81 -0.28 3.81
N ARG A 56 3.02 -1.13 4.82
CA ARG A 56 4.08 -2.15 4.78
C ARG A 56 3.80 -3.24 3.75
N ILE A 57 2.54 -3.68 3.61
CA ILE A 57 2.12 -4.61 2.56
C ILE A 57 2.39 -3.99 1.18
N ALA A 58 1.94 -2.76 0.95
CA ALA A 58 2.15 -2.06 -0.31
C ALA A 58 3.66 -1.88 -0.61
N ARG A 59 4.46 -1.55 0.41
CA ARG A 59 5.92 -1.45 0.28
C ARG A 59 6.55 -2.79 -0.11
N ALA A 60 6.15 -3.88 0.52
CA ALA A 60 6.62 -5.21 0.15
C ALA A 60 6.22 -5.57 -1.30
N MET A 61 4.96 -5.33 -1.67
CA MET A 61 4.45 -5.59 -3.02
C MET A 61 5.20 -4.80 -4.10
N VAL A 62 5.36 -3.48 -3.90
CA VAL A 62 6.08 -2.60 -4.83
C VAL A 62 7.56 -2.98 -4.93
N HIS A 63 8.18 -3.45 -3.84
CA HIS A 63 9.58 -3.80 -3.85
C HIS A 63 9.86 -5.15 -4.53
N PHE A 64 9.08 -6.19 -4.21
CA PHE A 64 9.36 -7.54 -4.68
C PHE A 64 8.72 -7.87 -6.03
N ALA A 65 7.55 -7.29 -6.35
CA ALA A 65 6.80 -7.66 -7.54
C ALA A 65 5.92 -6.51 -8.06
N PRO A 66 6.51 -5.36 -8.46
CA PRO A 66 5.76 -4.14 -8.80
C PRO A 66 4.72 -4.36 -9.90
N ASP A 67 5.13 -4.97 -11.03
CA ASP A 67 4.23 -5.18 -12.17
C ASP A 67 3.11 -6.18 -11.84
N ARG A 68 3.46 -7.22 -11.08
CA ARG A 68 2.49 -8.24 -10.68
C ARG A 68 1.47 -7.68 -9.69
N ALA A 69 1.91 -6.86 -8.73
CA ALA A 69 1.03 -6.24 -7.77
C ALA A 69 0.05 -5.26 -8.44
N ALA A 70 0.55 -4.45 -9.37
CA ALA A 70 -0.26 -3.56 -10.20
C ALA A 70 -1.35 -4.31 -10.99
N ARG A 71 -0.96 -5.39 -11.67
CA ARG A 71 -1.92 -6.25 -12.40
C ARG A 71 -2.92 -6.90 -11.46
N MET A 72 -2.48 -7.49 -10.35
CA MET A 72 -3.39 -8.12 -9.39
C MET A 72 -4.42 -7.13 -8.83
N LEU A 73 -4.03 -5.90 -8.55
CA LEU A 73 -4.96 -4.87 -8.08
C LEU A 73 -5.93 -4.46 -9.20
N SER A 74 -5.44 -4.25 -10.43
CA SER A 74 -6.28 -4.01 -11.61
C SER A 74 -7.30 -5.13 -11.83
N ASP A 75 -6.84 -6.38 -11.81
CA ASP A 75 -7.67 -7.59 -11.95
C ASP A 75 -8.70 -7.70 -10.83
N SER A 76 -8.35 -7.34 -9.59
CA SER A 76 -9.28 -7.34 -8.45
C SER A 76 -10.42 -6.33 -8.59
N THR A 77 -10.22 -5.31 -9.44
CA THR A 77 -11.24 -4.31 -9.80
C THR A 77 -11.91 -4.61 -11.14
N ASN A 78 -11.75 -5.83 -11.67
CA ASN A 78 -12.23 -6.22 -13.01
C ASN A 78 -11.80 -5.23 -14.13
N GLY A 79 -10.63 -4.61 -13.97
CA GLY A 79 -10.10 -3.63 -14.93
C GLY A 79 -10.66 -2.21 -14.81
N GLU A 80 -11.49 -1.89 -13.79
CA GLU A 80 -11.91 -0.51 -13.52
C GLU A 80 -10.70 0.41 -13.26
N ILE A 81 -9.67 -0.12 -12.60
CA ILE A 81 -8.40 0.55 -12.38
C ILE A 81 -7.37 -0.03 -13.35
N SER A 82 -6.73 0.80 -14.17
CA SER A 82 -5.64 0.33 -15.06
C SER A 82 -4.42 -0.13 -14.24
N PRO A 83 -3.60 -1.07 -14.74
CA PRO A 83 -2.39 -1.50 -14.04
C PRO A 83 -1.44 -0.34 -13.70
N GLU A 84 -1.33 0.66 -14.56
CA GLU A 84 -0.50 1.84 -14.33
C GLU A 84 -1.01 2.65 -13.13
N LEU A 85 -2.32 2.89 -13.08
CA LEU A 85 -2.99 3.59 -11.98
C LEU A 85 -2.90 2.80 -10.68
N ALA A 86 -3.16 1.49 -10.73
CA ALA A 86 -3.01 0.57 -9.61
C ALA A 86 -1.58 0.60 -9.05
N GLY A 87 -0.57 0.59 -9.93
CA GLY A 87 0.83 0.72 -9.55
C GLY A 87 1.14 2.07 -8.89
N MET A 88 0.55 3.17 -9.37
CA MET A 88 0.68 4.48 -8.73
C MET A 88 0.05 4.49 -7.33
N MET A 89 -1.15 3.96 -7.18
CA MET A 89 -1.85 3.86 -5.89
C MET A 89 -1.05 3.04 -4.88
N LEU A 90 -0.55 1.86 -5.26
CA LEU A 90 0.30 1.03 -4.40
C LEU A 90 1.56 1.76 -3.96
N ARG A 91 2.21 2.51 -4.86
CA ARG A 91 3.38 3.34 -4.50
C ARG A 91 3.02 4.47 -3.53
N GLN A 92 1.82 5.03 -3.63
CA GLN A 92 1.36 6.06 -2.70
C GLN A 92 1.07 5.50 -1.31
N ILE A 93 0.38 4.36 -1.25
CA ILE A 93 0.12 3.64 0.00
C ILE A 93 1.46 3.25 0.65
N ALA A 94 2.43 2.77 -0.13
CA ALA A 94 3.78 2.41 0.36
C ALA A 94 4.58 3.59 0.97
N LYS A 95 4.21 4.82 0.58
CA LYS A 95 4.77 6.08 1.11
C LYS A 95 3.99 6.62 2.31
N GLY A 96 2.89 5.98 2.74
CA GLY A 96 2.05 6.44 3.84
C GLY A 96 1.09 7.57 3.49
N ASN A 97 0.98 7.92 2.19
CA ASN A 97 0.06 8.94 1.71
C ASN A 97 -0.95 8.27 0.75
N PRO A 98 -1.90 7.45 1.23
CA PRO A 98 -2.95 6.94 0.35
C PRO A 98 -3.63 8.15 -0.29
N ALA A 99 -3.66 8.24 -1.63
CA ALA A 99 -4.49 9.25 -2.27
C ALA A 99 -5.90 9.06 -1.73
N GLU A 100 -6.47 10.14 -1.22
CA GLU A 100 -7.91 10.27 -1.16
C GLU A 100 -8.39 10.13 -2.61
N VAL A 101 -8.81 8.92 -2.97
CA VAL A 101 -9.56 8.70 -4.20
C VAL A 101 -10.83 9.49 -3.96
N ALA A 102 -10.87 10.71 -4.49
CA ALA A 102 -12.08 11.52 -4.49
C ALA A 102 -13.22 10.59 -4.95
N PRO A 103 -14.31 10.46 -4.18
CA PRO A 103 -15.45 9.69 -4.65
C PRO A 103 -15.82 10.18 -6.05
N PRO A 104 -16.22 9.27 -6.97
CA PRO A 104 -16.72 9.71 -8.26
C PRO A 104 -17.77 10.78 -7.98
N LEU A 105 -17.58 11.98 -8.55
CA LEU A 105 -18.54 13.07 -8.50
C LEU A 105 -19.89 12.48 -8.89
N GLU A 106 -20.75 12.21 -7.90
CA GLU A 106 -22.15 12.06 -8.16
C GLU A 106 -22.59 13.36 -8.83
N THR A 107 -23.09 13.22 -10.04
CA THR A 107 -23.80 14.22 -10.80
C THR A 107 -24.98 14.74 -9.97
N GLN A 108 -24.75 15.64 -9.03
CA GLN A 108 -25.80 16.35 -8.32
C GLN A 108 -25.72 17.84 -8.65
N GLY A 109 -26.66 18.24 -9.52
CA GLY A 109 -27.25 19.56 -9.48
C GLY A 109 -26.35 20.70 -9.95
N ARG A 110 -26.53 21.08 -11.22
CA ARG A 110 -26.35 22.46 -11.67
C ARG A 110 -26.99 23.43 -10.66
N SER A 111 -26.18 24.05 -9.80
CA SER A 111 -26.53 25.27 -9.09
C SER A 111 -25.59 26.35 -9.62
N ILE A 112 -26.15 27.19 -10.49
CA ILE A 112 -25.50 28.38 -11.02
C ILE A 112 -25.45 29.38 -9.85
N ASP A 113 -24.30 29.47 -9.18
CA ASP A 113 -24.03 30.57 -8.24
C ASP A 113 -23.45 31.74 -9.05
N GLY A 114 -24.17 32.86 -9.05
CA GLY A 114 -23.94 34.02 -9.92
C GLY A 114 -22.66 34.81 -9.59
N PRO A 115 -22.30 35.80 -10.43
CA PRO A 115 -21.06 36.57 -10.25
C PRO A 115 -21.09 37.41 -8.97
N LYS A 116 -20.15 37.14 -8.05
CA LYS A 116 -19.88 38.00 -6.89
C LYS A 116 -19.08 39.23 -7.35
N PHE A 117 -19.71 40.40 -7.27
CA PHE A 117 -19.07 41.68 -7.54
C PHE A 117 -17.97 41.97 -6.50
N VAL A 118 -16.79 42.36 -6.98
CA VAL A 118 -15.69 42.91 -6.19
C VAL A 118 -16.17 44.19 -5.51
N THR A 119 -16.13 44.25 -4.19
CA THR A 119 -16.29 45.50 -3.45
C THR A 119 -14.88 46.04 -3.17
N VAL A 120 -14.55 47.16 -3.80
CA VAL A 120 -13.44 48.03 -3.40
C VAL A 120 -14.06 49.09 -2.49
N ASP A 121 -13.58 49.15 -1.25
CA ASP A 121 -13.47 50.36 -0.45
C ASP A 121 -12.25 50.22 0.46
#